data_AF-A0A2G8S570-F1
#
_entry.id   AF-A0A2G8S570-F1
#
_cell.length_a   1.000
_cell.length_b   1.000
_cell.length_c   1.000
_cell.angle_alpha   90.00
_cell.angle_beta   90.00
_cell.angle_gamma   90.00
#
_symmetry.space_group_name_H-M   'P 1'
#
loop_
_entity.id
_entity.type
_entity.pdbx_description
1 polymer ?
#
loop_
_entity_poly.entity_id
_entity_poly.type
_entity_poly.pdbx_seq_one_letter_code
_entity_poly.pdbx_strand_id
1 'polypeptide(L)'
;MSVLPPKYLSCQGLVHHVGVGRKSTPTSARADDKEAAIAELVKLCKGQHKIGTVQDYTVKFNAIAARTSFSAEDKRERYRTGLPYKIKDILATSGHDTSSITKIQAVALTMDQNLLVREEERPKQFSGGWRKKGEKAAATGKKPFTGNCFNCGKPGHRSFECKLPRGAASSLLVWRDDGSGCAPG
;
A
#
# COMPACT_ATOMS: atom_id res chain seq x y z
N MET A 1 -6.02 -76.36 -22.05
CA MET A 1 -6.39 -77.34 -21.00
C MET A 1 -5.05 -77.80 -20.41
N SER A 2 -4.62 -77.51 -19.19
CA SER A 2 -5.33 -77.26 -17.94
C SER A 2 -4.40 -76.46 -17.02
N VAL A 3 -4.92 -75.37 -16.43
CA VAL A 3 -4.18 -74.58 -15.43
C VAL A 3 -4.42 -75.22 -14.07
N LEU A 4 -3.33 -75.63 -13.42
CA LEU A 4 -3.30 -76.14 -12.04
C LEU A 4 -3.63 -75.01 -11.05
N PRO A 5 -4.35 -75.26 -9.94
CA PRO A 5 -4.59 -74.25 -8.90
C PRO A 5 -3.50 -74.27 -7.80
N PRO A 6 -3.12 -73.11 -7.21
CA PRO A 6 -2.45 -73.10 -5.93
C PRO A 6 -3.46 -72.98 -4.76
N LYS A 7 -3.60 -74.12 -4.10
CA LYS A 7 -3.65 -74.38 -2.65
C LYS A 7 -4.35 -73.39 -1.71
N TYR A 8 -5.42 -73.92 -1.11
CA TYR A 8 -6.02 -73.51 0.14
C TYR A 8 -5.20 -74.06 1.33
N LEU A 9 -4.86 -73.21 2.30
CA LEU A 9 -4.47 -73.54 3.68
C LEU A 9 -4.95 -72.33 4.52
N SER A 10 -6.11 -72.39 5.21
CA SER A 10 -6.36 -72.99 6.52
C SER A 10 -5.27 -72.64 7.56
N CYS A 11 -5.50 -72.12 8.76
CA CYS A 11 -6.66 -71.66 9.54
C CYS A 11 -6.09 -71.05 10.85
N GLN A 12 -6.94 -70.31 11.57
CA GLN A 12 -6.94 -70.04 13.03
C GLN A 12 -6.13 -68.86 13.61
N GLY A 13 -6.88 -68.01 14.32
CA GLY A 13 -6.41 -66.93 15.17
C GLY A 13 -7.53 -66.02 15.64
N LEU A 14 -8.54 -66.59 16.32
CA LEU A 14 -9.63 -65.90 17.01
C LEU A 14 -9.08 -65.19 18.26
N VAL A 15 -9.41 -63.90 18.48
CA VAL A 15 -9.95 -63.38 19.76
C VAL A 15 -10.41 -61.93 19.62
N HIS A 16 -11.55 -61.65 20.24
CA HIS A 16 -12.26 -60.38 20.29
C HIS A 16 -11.43 -59.21 20.84
N HIS A 17 -11.62 -58.04 20.23
CA HIS A 17 -11.74 -56.82 21.00
C HIS A 17 -13.00 -56.08 20.53
N VAL A 18 -14.02 -56.06 21.39
CA VAL A 18 -15.15 -55.15 21.27
C VAL A 18 -14.63 -53.74 21.59
N GLY A 19 -14.13 -53.07 20.57
CA GLY A 19 -13.84 -51.64 20.61
C GLY A 19 -15.07 -50.89 20.13
N VAL A 20 -15.82 -50.30 21.05
CA VAL A 20 -16.87 -49.32 20.76
C VAL A 20 -16.19 -48.03 20.27
N GLY A 21 -15.70 -48.04 19.03
CA GLY A 21 -14.99 -46.94 18.39
C GLY A 21 -15.90 -46.25 17.38
N ARG A 22 -16.25 -45.00 17.67
CA ARG A 22 -17.12 -44.10 16.92
C ARG A 22 -17.08 -44.34 15.40
N LYS A 23 -18.26 -44.50 14.79
CA LYS A 23 -18.47 -44.38 13.35
C LYS A 23 -18.11 -42.94 12.94
N SER A 24 -16.86 -42.71 12.56
CA SER A 24 -16.43 -41.44 11.97
C SER A 24 -17.01 -41.36 10.56
N THR A 25 -18.12 -40.66 10.42
CA THR A 25 -18.63 -40.20 9.14
C THR A 25 -17.54 -39.42 8.38
N PRO A 26 -17.27 -39.68 7.09
CA PRO A 26 -16.23 -38.99 6.31
C PRO A 26 -16.59 -37.54 5.93
N THR A 27 -17.62 -36.96 6.55
CA THR A 27 -18.20 -35.66 6.18
C THR A 27 -17.72 -34.49 7.05
N SER A 28 -17.18 -34.73 8.26
CA SER A 28 -16.82 -33.62 9.17
C SER A 28 -15.47 -32.99 8.87
N ALA A 29 -14.41 -33.77 8.60
CA ALA A 29 -13.06 -33.24 8.34
C ALA A 29 -13.01 -32.23 7.18
N ARG A 30 -13.78 -32.49 6.10
CA ARG A 30 -13.87 -31.59 4.93
C ARG A 30 -14.60 -30.27 5.23
N ALA A 31 -15.42 -30.21 6.29
CA ALA A 31 -16.07 -28.99 6.72
C ALA A 31 -15.10 -28.11 7.52
N ASP A 32 -14.29 -28.73 8.39
CA ASP A 32 -13.24 -28.05 9.15
C ASP A 32 -12.18 -27.42 8.21
N ASP A 33 -11.82 -28.09 7.11
CA ASP A 33 -10.93 -27.55 6.07
C ASP A 33 -11.49 -26.31 5.36
N LYS A 34 -12.82 -26.25 5.19
CA LYS A 34 -13.50 -25.12 4.53
C LYS A 34 -13.58 -23.92 5.46
N GLU A 35 -13.89 -24.14 6.73
CA GLU A 35 -13.88 -23.09 7.76
C GLU A 35 -12.46 -22.52 7.95
N ALA A 36 -11.44 -23.39 7.96
CA ALA A 36 -10.05 -22.94 7.95
C ALA A 36 -9.72 -22.10 6.70
N ALA A 37 -10.16 -22.52 5.50
CA ALA A 37 -9.97 -21.74 4.28
C ALA A 37 -10.70 -20.39 4.31
N ILE A 38 -11.89 -20.31 4.91
CA ILE A 38 -12.62 -19.06 5.12
C ILE A 38 -11.82 -18.13 6.04
N ALA A 39 -11.29 -18.64 7.15
CA ALA A 39 -10.47 -17.87 8.07
C ALA A 39 -9.19 -17.34 7.40
N GLU A 40 -8.51 -18.16 6.60
CA GLU A 40 -7.34 -17.76 5.82
C GLU A 40 -7.69 -16.67 4.79
N LEU A 41 -8.82 -16.79 4.10
CA LEU A 41 -9.29 -15.78 3.14
C LEU A 41 -9.55 -14.43 3.83
N VAL A 42 -10.18 -14.46 5.01
CA VAL A 42 -10.46 -13.25 5.80
C VAL A 42 -9.16 -12.59 6.28
N LYS A 43 -8.17 -13.37 6.72
CA LYS A 43 -6.85 -12.86 7.08
C LYS A 43 -6.15 -12.21 5.88
N LEU A 44 -6.21 -12.86 4.71
CA LEU A 44 -5.63 -12.33 3.47
C LEU A 44 -6.25 -10.97 3.10
N CYS A 45 -7.57 -10.85 3.15
CA CYS A 45 -8.28 -9.61 2.82
C CYS A 45 -7.98 -8.46 3.80
N LYS A 46 -7.72 -8.77 5.09
CA LYS A 46 -7.35 -7.76 6.10
C LYS A 46 -5.87 -7.38 6.06
N GLY A 47 -5.01 -8.23 5.48
CA GLY A 47 -3.56 -8.06 5.42
C GLY A 47 -3.06 -7.11 4.31
N GLN A 48 -3.84 -6.11 3.92
CA GLN A 48 -3.63 -5.31 2.70
C GLN A 48 -2.24 -4.64 2.62
N HIS A 49 -1.71 -4.23 3.77
CA HIS A 49 -0.40 -3.57 3.88
C HIS A 49 0.80 -4.50 3.71
N LYS A 50 0.58 -5.82 3.70
CA LYS A 50 1.61 -6.86 3.52
C LYS A 50 1.53 -7.53 2.15
N ILE A 51 0.61 -7.10 1.30
CA ILE A 51 0.51 -7.58 -0.08
C ILE A 51 1.73 -7.06 -0.83
N GLY A 52 2.60 -7.96 -1.28
CA GLY A 52 3.79 -7.61 -2.06
C GLY A 52 3.38 -7.05 -3.43
N THR A 53 2.91 -7.93 -4.32
CA THR A 53 2.37 -7.58 -5.63
C THR A 53 0.92 -8.02 -5.75
N VAL A 54 0.17 -7.39 -6.66
CA VAL A 54 -1.23 -7.78 -6.92
C VAL A 54 -1.30 -9.19 -7.48
N GLN A 55 -0.28 -9.60 -8.23
CA GLN A 55 -0.15 -10.94 -8.75
C GLN A 55 -0.12 -11.99 -7.62
N ASP A 56 0.75 -11.79 -6.61
CA ASP A 56 0.83 -12.68 -5.46
C ASP A 56 -0.49 -12.77 -4.69
N TYR A 57 -1.13 -11.62 -4.45
CA TYR A 57 -2.45 -11.57 -3.82
C TYR A 57 -3.51 -12.32 -4.64
N THR A 58 -3.52 -12.16 -5.95
CA THR A 58 -4.50 -12.79 -6.84
C THR A 58 -4.36 -14.30 -6.85
N VAL A 59 -3.13 -14.82 -6.92
CA VAL A 59 -2.86 -16.25 -6.88
C VAL A 59 -3.30 -16.83 -5.53
N LYS A 60 -2.90 -16.21 -4.42
CA LYS A 60 -3.30 -16.65 -3.06
C LYS A 60 -4.80 -16.61 -2.87
N PHE A 61 -5.45 -15.54 -3.32
CA PHE A 61 -6.89 -15.39 -3.24
C PHE A 61 -7.61 -16.50 -4.02
N ASN A 62 -7.22 -16.76 -5.27
CA ASN A 62 -7.85 -17.79 -6.10
C ASN A 62 -7.68 -19.19 -5.51
N ALA A 63 -6.48 -19.51 -5.00
CA ALA A 63 -6.19 -20.79 -4.38
C ALA A 63 -7.07 -21.05 -3.13
N ILE A 64 -7.26 -20.03 -2.30
CA ILE A 64 -8.12 -20.14 -1.11
C ILE A 64 -9.59 -20.12 -1.52
N ALA A 65 -9.99 -19.24 -2.43
CA ALA A 65 -11.37 -19.08 -2.89
C ALA A 65 -11.92 -20.36 -3.58
N ALA A 66 -11.06 -21.14 -4.25
CA ALA A 66 -11.41 -22.44 -4.82
C ALA A 66 -11.79 -23.48 -3.76
N ARG A 67 -11.24 -23.35 -2.54
CA ARG A 67 -11.54 -24.21 -1.40
C ARG A 67 -12.75 -23.74 -0.60
N THR A 68 -13.21 -22.51 -0.83
CA THR A 68 -14.38 -21.91 -0.15
C THR A 68 -15.66 -22.04 -0.97
N SER A 69 -16.78 -22.17 -0.27
CA SER A 69 -18.14 -22.19 -0.84
C SER A 69 -18.76 -20.80 -1.00
N PHE A 70 -17.96 -19.72 -1.05
CA PHE A 70 -18.51 -18.38 -1.26
C PHE A 70 -19.18 -18.22 -2.63
N SER A 71 -20.24 -17.41 -2.65
CA SER A 71 -20.90 -16.97 -3.88
C SER A 71 -19.94 -16.19 -4.77
N ALA A 72 -20.23 -16.11 -6.07
CA ALA A 72 -19.43 -15.29 -6.97
C ALA A 72 -19.47 -13.80 -6.57
N GLU A 73 -20.55 -13.35 -5.94
CA GLU A 73 -20.70 -11.99 -5.41
C GLU A 73 -19.79 -11.73 -4.22
N ASP A 74 -19.84 -12.59 -3.19
CA ASP A 74 -18.96 -12.53 -2.03
C ASP A 74 -17.49 -12.54 -2.42
N LYS A 75 -17.12 -13.41 -3.38
CA LYS A 75 -15.75 -13.49 -3.87
C LYS A 75 -15.31 -12.18 -4.52
N ARG A 76 -16.18 -11.52 -5.28
CA ARG A 76 -15.87 -10.20 -5.87
C ARG A 76 -15.70 -9.13 -4.80
N GLU A 77 -16.61 -9.05 -3.85
CA GLU A 77 -16.55 -8.07 -2.77
C GLU A 77 -15.30 -8.24 -1.91
N ARG A 78 -15.00 -9.46 -1.49
CA ARG A 78 -13.80 -9.79 -0.70
C ARG A 78 -12.52 -9.49 -1.48
N TYR A 79 -12.49 -9.84 -2.76
CA TYR A 79 -11.35 -9.52 -3.61
C TYR A 79 -11.11 -8.01 -3.67
N ARG A 80 -12.16 -7.22 -3.97
CA ARG A 80 -12.09 -5.75 -4.07
C ARG A 80 -11.68 -5.09 -2.76
N THR A 81 -12.28 -5.51 -1.65
CA THR A 81 -12.00 -4.94 -0.33
C THR A 81 -10.60 -5.25 0.14
N GLY A 82 -10.01 -6.39 -0.25
CA GLY A 82 -8.64 -6.78 0.10
C GLY A 82 -7.55 -6.23 -0.82
N LEU A 83 -7.87 -5.61 -1.96
CA LEU A 83 -6.88 -5.01 -2.86
C LEU A 83 -6.13 -3.82 -2.21
N PRO A 84 -4.86 -3.56 -2.59
CA PRO A 84 -4.12 -2.38 -2.14
C PRO A 84 -4.88 -1.07 -2.43
N TYR A 85 -4.77 -0.11 -1.51
CA TYR A 85 -5.51 1.17 -1.58
C TYR A 85 -5.38 1.87 -2.95
N LYS A 86 -4.16 1.93 -3.49
CA LYS A 86 -3.87 2.59 -4.78
C LYS A 86 -4.72 2.03 -5.93
N ILE A 87 -4.96 0.73 -5.94
CA ILE A 87 -5.71 0.05 -7.00
C ILE A 87 -7.21 0.14 -6.74
N LYS A 88 -7.61 0.09 -5.47
CA LYS A 88 -9.01 0.29 -5.08
C LYS A 88 -9.52 1.68 -5.48
N ASP A 89 -8.69 2.72 -5.30
CA ASP A 89 -9.00 4.10 -5.68
C ASP A 89 -9.20 4.24 -7.19
N ILE A 90 -8.29 3.63 -7.98
CA ILE A 90 -8.41 3.60 -9.43
C ILE A 90 -9.69 2.86 -9.83
N LEU A 91 -9.93 1.64 -9.33
CA LEU A 91 -11.14 0.88 -9.64
C LEU A 91 -12.45 1.60 -9.28
N ALA A 92 -12.43 2.52 -8.31
CA ALA A 92 -13.57 3.35 -7.96
C ALA A 92 -13.76 4.54 -8.90
N THR A 93 -12.67 5.06 -9.49
CA THR A 93 -12.69 6.27 -10.32
C THR A 93 -12.73 5.99 -11.82
N SER A 94 -12.20 4.84 -12.28
CA SER A 94 -11.95 4.59 -13.70
C SER A 94 -13.12 3.93 -14.46
N GLY A 95 -14.28 3.73 -13.81
CA GLY A 95 -15.51 3.25 -14.48
C GLY A 95 -15.40 1.87 -15.14
N HIS A 96 -14.39 1.07 -14.78
CA HIS A 96 -14.19 -0.24 -15.42
C HIS A 96 -15.33 -1.20 -15.10
N ASP A 97 -15.61 -2.07 -16.07
CA ASP A 97 -16.55 -3.16 -15.88
C ASP A 97 -16.01 -4.14 -14.82
N THR A 98 -16.70 -4.16 -13.68
CA THR A 98 -16.32 -4.97 -12.52
C THR A 98 -17.37 -6.03 -12.20
N SER A 99 -18.15 -6.43 -13.21
CA SER A 99 -19.24 -7.40 -13.10
C SER A 99 -18.76 -8.81 -12.73
N SER A 100 -17.54 -9.19 -13.12
CA SER A 100 -16.94 -10.49 -12.82
C SER A 100 -15.62 -10.37 -12.07
N ILE A 101 -15.28 -11.41 -11.30
CA ILE A 101 -14.01 -11.45 -10.56
C ILE A 101 -12.80 -11.44 -11.50
N THR A 102 -12.91 -12.11 -12.65
CA THR A 102 -11.86 -12.16 -13.67
C THR A 102 -11.59 -10.79 -14.28
N LYS A 103 -12.63 -9.97 -14.50
CA LYS A 103 -12.47 -8.60 -14.99
C LYS A 103 -11.78 -7.71 -13.96
N ILE A 104 -12.18 -7.79 -12.69
CA ILE A 104 -11.53 -7.03 -11.60
C ILE A 104 -10.06 -7.43 -11.47
N GLN A 105 -9.75 -8.72 -11.57
CA GLN A 105 -8.37 -9.25 -11.55
C GLN A 105 -7.54 -8.72 -12.72
N ALA A 106 -8.08 -8.73 -13.94
CA ALA A 106 -7.39 -8.22 -15.12
C ALA A 106 -7.04 -6.73 -14.95
N VAL A 107 -8.01 -5.90 -14.54
CA VAL A 107 -7.76 -4.47 -14.31
C VAL A 107 -6.73 -4.26 -13.21
N ALA A 108 -6.84 -4.99 -12.09
CA ALA A 108 -5.89 -4.89 -10.99
C ALA A 108 -4.46 -5.25 -11.43
N LEU A 109 -4.29 -6.31 -12.22
CA LEU A 109 -2.99 -6.74 -12.75
C LEU A 109 -2.41 -5.74 -13.76
N THR A 110 -3.24 -5.19 -14.65
CA THR A 110 -2.79 -4.17 -15.60
C THR A 110 -2.33 -2.89 -14.88
N MET A 111 -3.04 -2.49 -13.83
CA MET A 111 -2.63 -1.32 -13.04
C MET A 111 -1.36 -1.55 -12.24
N ASP A 112 -1.15 -2.76 -11.70
CA ASP A 112 0.09 -3.13 -11.02
C ASP A 112 1.29 -3.04 -11.97
N GLN A 113 1.15 -3.60 -13.18
CA GLN A 113 2.18 -3.52 -14.23
C GLN A 113 2.46 -2.07 -14.65
N ASN A 114 1.43 -1.24 -14.81
CA ASN A 114 1.59 0.17 -15.15
C ASN A 114 2.22 0.99 -14.03
N LEU A 115 1.98 0.64 -12.76
CA LEU A 115 2.65 1.28 -11.62
C LEU A 115 4.15 0.96 -11.60
N LEU A 116 4.54 -0.28 -11.91
CA LEU A 116 5.95 -0.66 -12.02
C LEU A 116 6.65 0.06 -13.17
N VAL A 117 6.01 0.12 -14.35
CA VAL A 117 6.54 0.88 -15.51
C VAL A 117 6.65 2.36 -15.17
N ARG A 118 5.62 2.98 -14.56
CA ARG A 118 5.66 4.39 -14.17
C ARG A 118 6.66 4.68 -13.04
N GLU A 119 6.94 3.74 -12.15
CA GLU A 119 8.00 3.86 -11.13
C GLU A 119 9.39 3.78 -11.73
N GLU A 120 9.60 2.95 -12.76
CA GLU A 120 10.84 2.86 -13.54
C GLU A 120 11.06 4.11 -14.41
N GLU A 121 10.00 4.55 -15.10
CA GLU A 121 9.99 5.77 -15.93
C GLU A 121 10.02 7.06 -15.10
N ARG A 122 9.77 7.00 -13.78
CA ARG A 122 9.91 8.17 -12.91
C ARG A 122 11.39 8.57 -12.91
N PRO A 123 11.81 9.65 -13.60
CA PRO A 123 13.19 10.07 -13.53
C PRO A 123 13.51 10.34 -12.07
N LYS A 124 14.58 9.71 -11.57
CA LYS A 124 15.14 9.92 -10.22
C LYS A 124 15.49 11.40 -9.93
N GLN A 125 15.27 12.30 -10.88
CA GLN A 125 15.49 13.74 -10.74
C GLN A 125 14.57 14.39 -9.68
N PHE A 126 13.41 13.80 -9.35
CA PHE A 126 12.59 14.21 -8.19
C PHE A 126 12.81 13.33 -6.95
N SER A 127 13.99 12.70 -6.81
CA SER A 127 14.57 12.42 -5.49
C SER A 127 15.38 13.62 -4.99
N GLY A 128 15.00 14.83 -5.39
CA GLY A 128 15.27 16.02 -4.61
C GLY A 128 14.51 15.87 -3.30
N GLY A 129 15.19 15.32 -2.30
CA GLY A 129 14.61 14.98 -1.01
C GLY A 129 13.80 16.13 -0.44
N TRP A 130 12.85 15.77 0.44
CA TRP A 130 12.43 16.65 1.51
C TRP A 130 13.70 17.29 2.06
N ARG A 131 13.95 18.56 1.72
CA ARG A 131 15.02 19.31 2.34
C ARG A 131 14.62 19.34 3.80
N LYS A 132 15.28 18.49 4.59
CA LYS A 132 15.31 18.60 6.04
C LYS A 132 15.69 20.05 6.30
N LYS A 133 14.72 20.81 6.82
CA LYS A 133 14.90 22.19 7.24
C LYS A 133 16.01 22.18 8.30
N GLY A 134 17.26 22.42 7.90
CA GLY A 134 18.36 22.47 8.86
C GLY A 134 19.79 22.29 8.39
N GLU A 135 20.09 21.78 7.19
CA GLU A 135 21.50 21.51 6.84
C GLU A 135 22.10 22.56 5.88
N LYS A 136 23.15 23.21 6.36
CA LYS A 136 23.84 24.34 5.73
C LYS A 136 24.57 23.89 4.46
N ALA A 137 23.98 24.16 3.29
CA ALA A 137 24.73 24.14 2.03
C ALA A 137 25.49 25.47 1.89
N ALA A 138 26.78 25.42 2.24
CA ALA A 138 27.74 26.45 1.88
C ALA A 138 27.84 26.57 0.35
N ALA A 139 28.07 27.82 -0.08
CA ALA A 139 28.54 28.30 -1.39
C ALA A 139 28.53 27.27 -2.54
N THR A 140 27.73 27.48 -3.59
CA THR A 140 28.19 28.26 -4.75
C THR A 140 27.02 28.47 -5.73
N GLY A 141 26.95 29.65 -6.35
CA GLY A 141 26.00 29.93 -7.44
C GLY A 141 24.76 30.75 -7.06
N LYS A 142 24.92 31.89 -6.40
CA LYS A 142 23.80 32.82 -6.18
C LYS A 142 23.68 33.76 -7.39
N LYS A 143 22.65 33.57 -8.20
CA LYS A 143 22.08 34.69 -8.98
C LYS A 143 21.78 35.83 -7.98
N PRO A 144 22.18 37.08 -8.24
CA PRO A 144 21.88 38.18 -7.35
C PRO A 144 20.36 38.25 -7.15
N PHE A 145 19.92 38.31 -5.90
CA PHE A 145 18.50 38.50 -5.60
C PHE A 145 18.11 39.91 -6.08
N THR A 146 17.37 39.95 -7.19
CA THR A 146 16.91 41.19 -7.84
C THR A 146 15.71 41.83 -7.15
N GLY A 147 15.13 41.18 -6.13
CA GLY A 147 14.00 41.71 -5.37
C GLY A 147 14.40 42.50 -4.12
N ASN A 148 13.40 43.15 -3.53
CA ASN A 148 13.50 43.80 -2.23
C ASN A 148 13.34 42.78 -1.09
N CYS A 149 14.08 42.95 0.00
CA CYS A 149 13.95 42.13 1.19
C CYS A 149 12.56 42.28 1.82
N PHE A 150 11.84 41.18 2.07
CA PHE A 150 10.52 41.23 2.70
C PHE A 150 10.54 41.65 4.18
N ASN A 151 11.71 41.74 4.82
CA ASN A 151 11.83 42.21 6.20
C ASN A 151 12.08 43.71 6.33
N CYS A 152 12.81 44.33 5.40
CA CYS A 152 13.23 45.73 5.51
C CYS A 152 13.03 46.55 4.23
N GLY A 153 12.53 45.94 3.16
CA GLY A 153 12.29 46.59 1.88
C GLY A 153 13.55 46.94 1.07
N LYS A 154 14.77 46.65 1.55
CA LYS A 154 16.02 46.98 0.83
C LYS A 154 16.40 45.85 -0.16
N PRO A 155 16.84 46.17 -1.39
CA PRO A 155 17.27 45.17 -2.37
C PRO A 155 18.62 44.54 -2.01
N GLY A 156 19.03 43.51 -2.76
CA GLY A 156 20.35 42.88 -2.66
C GLY A 156 20.48 41.75 -1.62
N HIS A 157 19.44 41.47 -0.84
CA HIS A 157 19.40 40.34 0.09
C HIS A 157 17.96 39.87 0.34
N ARG A 158 17.80 38.60 0.76
CA ARG A 158 16.49 38.04 1.18
C ARG A 158 16.30 38.20 2.70
N SER A 159 15.08 38.00 3.20
CA SER A 159 14.75 38.17 4.63
C SER A 159 15.60 37.34 5.60
N PHE A 160 16.13 36.20 5.16
CA PHE A 160 17.01 35.36 5.98
C PHE A 160 18.46 35.89 6.06
N GLU A 161 18.86 36.78 5.15
CA GLU A 161 20.15 37.48 5.12
C GLU A 161 20.04 38.90 5.72
N CYS A 162 18.86 39.28 6.22
CA CYS A 162 18.62 40.61 6.76
C CYS A 162 19.23 40.75 8.16
N LYS A 163 20.03 41.80 8.36
CA LYS A 163 20.60 42.14 9.68
C LYS A 163 19.60 42.76 10.65
N LEU A 164 18.43 43.18 10.17
CA LEU A 164 17.38 43.77 10.99
C LEU A 164 16.50 42.69 11.63
N PRO A 165 15.97 42.91 12.84
CA PRO A 165 15.01 42.00 13.46
C PRO A 165 13.78 41.82 12.58
N ARG A 166 13.10 40.67 12.72
CA ARG A 166 11.89 40.36 11.96
C ARG A 166 10.78 41.36 12.31
N GLY A 167 10.16 41.96 11.29
CA GLY A 167 9.09 42.96 11.45
C GLY A 167 9.57 44.41 11.47
N ALA A 168 10.83 44.69 11.11
CA ALA A 168 11.33 46.07 11.03
C ALA A 168 10.62 46.89 9.93
N ALA A 169 10.12 46.26 8.86
CA ALA A 169 9.33 46.93 7.83
C ALA A 169 7.95 47.42 8.33
N SER A 170 7.40 46.80 9.37
CA SER A 170 6.09 47.17 9.92
C SER A 170 6.14 48.25 11.01
N SER A 171 7.35 48.74 11.38
CA SER A 171 7.51 49.71 12.47
C SER A 171 8.19 51.02 12.05
N LEU A 172 8.18 51.34 10.74
CA LEU A 172 8.65 52.62 10.20
C LEU A 172 7.48 53.41 9.58
N LEU A 173 6.37 53.48 10.30
CA LEU A 173 5.47 54.62 10.28
C LEU A 173 5.52 55.23 11.68
N VAL A 174 5.79 56.54 11.72
CA VAL A 174 6.04 57.39 12.91
C VAL A 174 7.45 57.17 13.51
N TRP A 175 8.49 57.96 13.23
CA TRP A 175 8.59 59.42 13.26
C TRP A 175 9.61 59.95 12.25
N ARG A 176 9.18 60.90 11.40
CA ARG A 176 10.06 61.78 10.63
C ARG A 176 9.30 63.10 10.38
N ASP A 177 9.54 64.07 11.25
CA ASP A 177 9.42 65.54 11.11
C ASP A 177 9.71 66.10 12.52
N ASP A 178 10.73 66.91 12.79
CA ASP A 178 10.93 68.26 12.27
C ASP A 178 12.44 68.59 12.27
N GLY A 179 12.89 69.19 11.17
CA GLY A 179 14.16 69.88 11.14
C GLY A 179 13.96 71.30 11.64
N SER A 180 14.56 71.64 12.78
CA SER A 180 14.81 73.03 13.19
C SER A 180 16.24 73.14 13.69
N GLY A 181 17.08 73.78 12.87
CA GLY A 181 18.48 74.04 13.19
C GLY A 181 18.64 75.22 14.15
N CYS A 182 19.66 75.15 14.99
CA CYS A 182 20.39 76.30 15.51
C CYS A 182 21.86 75.87 15.74
N ALA A 183 22.78 76.53 15.05
CA ALA A 183 24.22 76.47 15.33
C ALA A 183 24.56 77.51 16.41
N PRO A 184 25.44 77.23 17.38
CA PRO A 184 26.08 78.27 18.16
C PRO A 184 27.39 78.72 17.51
N GLY A 185 27.47 80.04 17.27
CA GLY A 185 28.73 80.78 17.32
C GLY A 185 28.92 81.37 18.71
#